data_AF-A0A821YHJ8-F1
#
_entry.id   AF-A0A821YHJ8-F1
#
_cell.length_a   1.000
_cell.length_b   1.000
_cell.length_c   1.000
_cell.angle_alpha   90.00
_cell.angle_beta   90.00
_cell.angle_gamma   90.00
#
_symmetry.space_group_name_H-M   'P 1'
#
loop_
_entity.id
_entity.type
_entity.pdbx_description
1 polymer ?
#
loop_
_entity_poly.entity_id
_entity_poly.type
_entity_poly.pdbx_seq_one_letter_code
_entity_poly.pdbx_strand_id
1 'polypeptide(L)'
;MAKSLPVTSKNATDSSSYTTVKLSQIVENVRLIWLDANINRSNPDCCNTLTRLRRIVSSIDTFTAIDPCVDFLKNVRDEKAFMIVSGSLSEKVIPIVHSMAQLDSIFVFC
;
A
#
# COMPACT_ATOMS: atom_id res chain seq x y z
N MET A 1 20.46 -28.91 -58.68
CA MET A 1 19.40 -29.42 -59.57
C MET A 1 18.46 -30.26 -58.72
N ALA A 2 17.28 -29.72 -58.39
CA ALA A 2 15.95 -30.21 -58.81
C ALA A 2 15.42 -31.38 -57.93
N LYS A 3 14.19 -31.45 -57.40
CA LYS A 3 12.94 -30.66 -57.48
C LYS A 3 11.95 -31.18 -56.40
N SER A 4 11.05 -30.29 -55.97
CA SER A 4 9.63 -30.47 -55.56
C SER A 4 9.16 -31.25 -54.30
N LEU A 5 8.34 -30.52 -53.51
CA LEU A 5 7.25 -30.91 -52.57
C LEU A 5 6.01 -31.47 -53.35
N PRO A 6 4.83 -31.87 -52.77
CA PRO A 6 4.32 -31.82 -51.38
C PRO A 6 3.55 -33.11 -50.91
N VAL A 7 3.08 -33.19 -49.64
CA VAL A 7 1.65 -33.41 -49.32
C VAL A 7 1.37 -33.21 -47.82
N THR A 8 0.22 -32.59 -47.59
CA THR A 8 -0.37 -32.09 -46.35
C THR A 8 -0.98 -33.20 -45.49
N SER A 9 -0.91 -33.09 -44.16
CA SER A 9 -2.12 -33.27 -43.35
C SER A 9 -2.07 -32.41 -42.09
N LYS A 10 -3.16 -31.69 -41.90
CA LYS A 10 -3.47 -30.77 -40.81
C LYS A 10 -3.98 -31.56 -39.61
N ASN A 11 -3.83 -31.01 -38.40
CA ASN A 11 -4.88 -30.76 -37.40
C ASN A 11 -4.20 -30.48 -36.05
N ALA A 12 -4.27 -29.23 -35.57
CA ALA A 12 -5.18 -28.78 -34.49
C ALA A 12 -4.85 -29.49 -33.16
N THR A 13 -4.42 -28.83 -32.10
CA THR A 13 -5.22 -27.90 -31.26
C THR A 13 -4.23 -27.35 -30.20
N ASP A 14 -3.84 -26.09 -30.28
CA ASP A 14 -4.33 -24.95 -29.48
C ASP A 14 -4.29 -25.10 -27.94
N SER A 15 -3.64 -24.10 -27.33
CA SER A 15 -3.76 -23.58 -25.96
C SER A 15 -3.46 -24.56 -24.80
N SER A 16 -2.59 -24.25 -23.86
CA SER A 16 -2.39 -22.96 -23.20
C SER A 16 -0.96 -22.95 -22.66
N SER A 17 -0.14 -21.99 -23.08
CA SER A 17 0.99 -21.61 -22.25
C SER A 17 0.39 -21.07 -20.97
N TYR A 18 0.50 -21.82 -19.87
CA TYR A 18 0.29 -21.28 -18.55
C TYR A 18 1.34 -20.20 -18.35
N THR A 19 1.07 -18.99 -18.85
CA THR A 19 1.70 -17.80 -18.35
C THR A 19 1.25 -17.78 -16.91
N THR A 20 2.10 -18.26 -16.01
CA THR A 20 1.97 -17.97 -14.60
C THR A 20 2.10 -16.46 -14.54
N VAL A 21 0.99 -15.76 -14.71
CA VAL A 21 0.89 -14.36 -14.37
C VAL A 21 1.25 -14.39 -12.91
N LYS A 22 2.49 -14.00 -12.61
CA LYS A 22 2.89 -13.74 -11.25
C LYS A 22 1.86 -12.69 -10.85
N LEU A 23 0.87 -13.10 -10.06
CA LEU A 23 0.07 -12.19 -9.25
C LEU A 23 1.06 -11.62 -8.23
N SER A 24 2.11 -10.93 -8.68
CA SER A 24 2.62 -9.79 -7.95
C SER A 24 1.37 -8.95 -7.80
N GLN A 25 0.76 -9.08 -6.61
CA GLN A 25 -0.40 -8.32 -6.23
C GLN A 25 -0.20 -6.93 -6.80
N ILE A 26 -1.21 -6.42 -7.50
CA ILE A 26 -1.33 -4.99 -7.74
C ILE A 26 -1.48 -4.43 -6.33
N VAL A 27 -0.35 -4.25 -5.66
CA VAL A 27 -0.25 -3.52 -4.42
C VAL A 27 -0.50 -2.12 -4.91
N GLU A 28 -1.75 -1.66 -4.78
CA GLU A 28 -2.01 -0.24 -4.87
C GLU A 28 -0.96 0.44 -4.00
N ASN A 29 -0.18 1.36 -4.57
CA ASN A 29 0.85 2.09 -3.85
C ASN A 29 0.16 2.98 -2.82
N VAL A 30 -0.15 2.37 -1.69
CA VAL A 30 -0.94 2.94 -0.61
C VAL A 30 -0.04 3.07 0.60
N ARG A 31 0.02 4.30 1.13
CA ARG A 31 0.80 4.63 2.31
C ARG A 31 -0.09 4.62 3.53
N LEU A 32 0.30 3.85 4.54
CA LEU A 32 -0.32 3.96 5.85
C LEU A 32 0.54 4.83 6.74
N ILE A 33 -0.06 5.85 7.32
CA ILE A 33 0.56 6.75 8.29
C ILE A 33 -0.05 6.45 9.65
N TRP A 34 0.78 6.19 10.66
CA TRP A 34 0.33 6.03 12.04
C TRP A 34 0.92 7.13 12.91
N LEU A 35 0.07 8.06 13.34
CA LEU A 35 0.41 9.15 14.24
C LEU A 35 -0.09 8.85 15.66
N ASP A 36 0.84 8.62 16.58
CA ASP A 36 0.54 8.44 18.00
C ASP A 36 1.71 8.89 18.87
N ALA A 37 1.45 9.78 19.83
CA ALA A 37 2.44 10.30 20.77
C ALA A 37 3.10 9.19 21.61
N ASN A 38 2.38 8.08 21.83
CA ASN A 38 2.82 6.97 22.68
C ASN A 38 3.35 5.77 21.90
N ILE A 39 3.56 5.90 20.58
CA ILE A 39 4.03 4.77 19.78
C ILE A 39 5.40 4.34 20.30
N ASN A 40 5.48 3.11 20.80
CA ASN A 40 6.71 2.53 21.32
C ASN A 40 6.97 1.22 20.57
N ARG A 41 7.99 1.20 19.72
CA ARG A 41 8.39 0.00 18.96
C ARG A 41 8.96 -1.13 19.84
N SER A 42 9.14 -0.89 21.13
CA SER A 42 9.50 -1.92 22.11
C SER A 42 8.28 -2.49 22.83
N ASN A 43 7.09 -1.88 22.66
CA ASN A 43 5.85 -2.40 23.22
C ASN A 43 5.36 -3.59 22.35
N PRO A 44 5.13 -4.77 22.93
CA PRO A 44 4.66 -5.96 22.22
C PRO A 44 3.35 -5.72 21.43
N ASP A 45 2.42 -4.92 21.97
CA ASP A 45 1.14 -4.66 21.33
C ASP A 45 1.29 -3.76 20.10
N CYS A 46 2.18 -2.76 20.18
CA CYS A 46 2.57 -1.95 19.02
C CYS A 46 3.21 -2.81 17.94
N CYS A 47 4.13 -3.70 18.33
CA CYS A 47 4.78 -4.65 17.40
C CYS A 47 3.79 -5.58 16.72
N ASN A 48 2.83 -6.14 17.47
CA ASN A 48 1.79 -7.01 16.95
C ASN A 48 0.88 -6.28 15.96
N THR A 49 0.46 -5.07 16.30
CA THR A 49 -0.38 -4.24 15.43
C THR A 49 0.35 -3.86 14.15
N LEU A 50 1.60 -3.39 14.23
CA LEU A 50 2.43 -3.10 13.06
C LEU A 50 2.63 -4.34 12.18
N THR A 51 2.86 -5.51 12.79
CA THR A 51 3.00 -6.78 12.06
C THR A 51 1.74 -7.14 11.30
N ARG A 52 0.56 -6.92 11.90
CA ARG A 52 -0.73 -7.17 11.25
C ARG A 52 -0.98 -6.19 10.11
N LEU A 53 -0.70 -4.90 10.33
CA LEU A 53 -0.88 -3.87 9.31
C LEU A 53 0.05 -4.08 8.10
N ARG A 54 1.30 -4.50 8.32
CA ARG A 54 2.27 -4.81 7.24
C ARG A 54 1.85 -5.98 6.33
N ARG A 55 0.89 -6.80 6.76
CA ARG A 55 0.32 -7.86 5.91
C ARG A 55 -0.72 -7.31 4.93
N ILE A 56 -1.26 -6.11 5.19
CA ILE A 56 -2.33 -5.47 4.44
C ILE A 56 -1.75 -4.39 3.52
N VAL A 57 -0.84 -3.57 4.04
CA VAL A 57 -0.21 -2.46 3.32
C VAL A 57 1.29 -2.70 3.18
N SER A 58 1.85 -2.25 2.05
CA SER A 58 3.28 -2.40 1.75
C SER A 58 4.17 -1.46 2.54
N SER A 59 3.66 -0.29 2.93
CA SER A 59 4.42 0.74 3.62
C SER A 59 3.66 1.33 4.79
N ILE A 60 4.36 1.46 5.93
CA ILE A 60 3.85 2.09 7.14
C ILE A 60 4.87 3.10 7.65
N ASP A 61 4.46 4.36 7.71
CA ASP A 61 5.24 5.48 8.25
C ASP A 61 4.66 5.86 9.62
N THR A 62 5.50 5.88 10.66
CA THR A 62 5.06 6.13 12.05
C THR A 62 5.60 7.46 12.57
N PHE A 63 4.75 8.24 13.23
CA PHE A 63 5.10 9.55 13.78
C PHE A 63 4.61 9.68 15.23
N THR A 64 5.38 10.35 16.08
CA THR A 64 5.00 10.69 17.45
C THR A 64 4.61 12.15 17.62
N ALA A 65 4.80 12.96 16.58
CA ALA A 65 4.54 14.40 16.57
C ALA A 65 3.80 14.80 15.29
N ILE A 66 2.99 15.86 15.41
CA ILE A 66 2.11 16.33 14.33
C ILE A 66 2.94 16.95 13.19
N ASP A 67 3.90 17.84 13.49
CA ASP A 67 4.59 18.59 12.43
C ASP A 67 5.36 17.69 11.45
N PRO A 68 6.17 16.71 11.89
CA PRO A 68 6.85 15.80 10.97
C PRO A 68 5.89 14.95 10.14
N CYS A 69 4.73 14.59 10.73
CA CYS A 69 3.69 13.84 10.04
C CYS A 69 3.04 14.67 8.92
N VAL A 70 2.74 15.93 9.22
CA VAL A 70 2.15 16.89 8.27
C VAL A 70 3.12 17.19 7.13
N ASP A 71 4.40 17.42 7.45
CA ASP A 71 5.41 17.68 6.44
C ASP A 71 5.68 16.46 5.56
N PHE A 72 5.62 15.25 6.13
CA PHE A 72 5.67 14.03 5.34
C PHE A 72 4.48 13.94 4.38
N LEU A 73 3.25 14.17 4.85
CA LEU A 73 2.03 14.13 4.02
C LEU A 73 2.10 15.08 2.81
N LYS A 74 2.63 16.30 3.00
CA LYS A 74 2.81 17.28 1.90
C LYS A 74 3.72 16.76 0.79
N ASN A 75 4.64 15.86 1.12
CA ASN A 75 5.63 15.30 0.19
C ASN A 75 5.18 14.00 -0.48
N VAL A 76 4.05 13.43 -0.06
CA VAL A 76 3.46 12.25 -0.71
C VAL A 76 2.97 12.66 -2.11
N ARG A 77 3.50 11.98 -3.13
CA ARG A 77 3.17 12.19 -4.54
C ARG A 77 2.77 10.86 -5.15
N ASP A 78 1.76 10.89 -6.04
CA ASP A 78 1.33 9.76 -6.86
C ASP A 78 0.83 8.52 -6.07
N GLU A 79 0.61 8.66 -4.76
CA GLU A 79 0.17 7.60 -3.84
C GLU A 79 -0.98 8.12 -2.97
N LYS A 80 -1.97 7.25 -2.66
CA LYS A 80 -2.99 7.55 -1.65
C LYS A 80 -2.45 7.23 -0.26
N ALA A 81 -2.66 8.15 0.68
CA ALA A 81 -2.35 7.95 2.09
C ALA A 81 -3.61 7.65 2.89
N PHE A 82 -3.49 6.72 3.84
CA PHE A 82 -4.44 6.48 4.92
C PHE A 82 -3.77 6.84 6.23
N MET A 83 -4.49 7.49 7.14
CA MET A 83 -3.96 7.85 8.44
C MET A 83 -4.69 7.10 9.55
N ILE A 84 -3.94 6.51 10.47
CA ILE A 84 -4.40 6.08 11.79
C ILE A 84 -3.86 7.10 12.80
N VAL A 85 -4.73 7.67 13.61
CA VAL A 85 -4.38 8.68 14.62
C VAL A 85 -4.95 8.31 15.98
N SER A 86 -4.16 8.50 17.05
CA SER A 86 -4.67 8.35 18.41
C SER A 86 -5.64 9.48 18.76
N GLY A 87 -6.68 9.15 19.54
CA GLY A 87 -7.71 10.11 19.94
C GLY A 87 -7.12 11.39 20.56
N SER A 88 -6.03 11.27 21.32
CA SER A 88 -5.33 12.39 21.96
C SER A 88 -4.70 13.41 21.01
N LEU A 89 -4.39 13.02 19.77
CA LEU A 89 -3.83 13.90 18.73
C LEU A 89 -4.86 14.29 17.67
N SER A 90 -5.96 13.56 17.57
CA SER A 90 -6.97 13.69 16.51
C SER A 90 -7.54 15.12 16.41
N GLU A 91 -7.93 15.73 17.53
CA GLU A 91 -8.51 17.09 17.57
C GLU A 91 -7.57 18.16 16.99
N LYS A 92 -6.25 17.94 17.12
CA LYS A 92 -5.24 18.89 16.65
C LYS A 92 -4.86 18.66 15.19
N VAL A 93 -4.71 17.40 14.77
CA VAL A 93 -4.20 17.09 13.43
C VAL A 93 -5.29 17.11 12.36
N ILE A 94 -6.52 16.68 12.66
CA ILE A 94 -7.60 16.56 11.67
C ILE A 94 -7.89 17.91 10.97
N PRO A 95 -8.02 19.04 11.68
CA PRO A 95 -8.23 20.34 11.03
C PRO A 95 -7.13 20.71 10.02
N ILE A 96 -5.91 20.21 10.21
CA ILE A 96 -4.75 20.50 9.35
C ILE A 96 -4.75 19.61 8.11
N VAL A 97 -5.07 18.32 8.26
CA VAL A 97 -4.85 17.31 7.21
C VAL A 97 -6.09 16.89 6.44
N HIS A 98 -7.31 17.13 6.95
CA HIS A 98 -8.55 16.62 6.34
C HIS A 98 -8.83 17.17 4.93
N SER A 99 -8.23 18.30 4.57
CA SER A 99 -8.38 18.91 3.24
C SER A 99 -7.24 18.56 2.27
N MET A 100 -6.29 17.71 2.68
CA MET A 100 -5.16 17.31 1.84
C MET A 100 -5.59 16.25 0.82
N ALA A 101 -5.39 16.53 -0.47
CA ALA A 101 -5.78 15.62 -1.55
C ALA A 101 -5.04 14.27 -1.51
N GLN A 102 -3.88 14.20 -0.86
CA GLN A 102 -3.10 12.98 -0.68
C GLN A 102 -3.76 12.01 0.30
N LEU A 103 -4.63 12.51 1.20
CA LEU A 103 -5.20 11.74 2.30
C LEU A 103 -6.61 11.28 1.95
N ASP A 104 -6.78 9.97 1.83
CA ASP A 104 -8.06 9.37 1.41
C ASP A 104 -9.00 9.15 2.60
N SER A 105 -8.47 8.60 3.71
CA SER A 105 -9.26 8.35 4.92
C SER A 105 -8.43 8.51 6.19
N ILE A 106 -9.12 8.88 7.27
CA ILE A 106 -8.57 9.01 8.62
C ILE A 106 -9.32 8.05 9.55
N PHE A 107 -8.59 7.17 10.22
CA PHE A 107 -9.07 6.27 11.25
C PHE A 107 -8.62 6.78 12.62
N VAL A 108 -9.56 7.07 13.50
CA VAL A 108 -9.27 7.47 14.88
C VAL A 108 -9.42 6.26 15.78
N PHE A 109 -8.41 5.97 16.60
CA PHE A 109 -8.51 4.95 17.65
C PHE A 109 -8.43 5.60 19.03
N CYS A 110 -9.34 5.20 19.92
CA CYS A 110 -9.50 5.73 21.27
C CYS A 110 -9.15 4.66 22.30
#